data_AF-A0A5J9U006-F1
#
_entry.id   AF-A0A5J9U006-F1
#
_cell.length_a   1.000
_cell.length_b   1.000
_cell.length_c   1.000
_cell.angle_alpha   90.00
_cell.angle_beta   90.00
_cell.angle_gamma   90.00
#
_symmetry.space_group_name_H-M   'P 1'
#
loop_
_entity.id
_entity.type
_entity.pdbx_description
1 polymer ?
#
loop_
_entity_poly.entity_id
_entity_poly.type
_entity_poly.pdbx_seq_one_letter_code
_entity_poly.pdbx_strand_id
1 'polypeptide(L)'
;MATAQAASDSPTHRASSPGTANPPYPSAARIADSSCFPQYTASLKCLETHQDKSKCQQQFDDYKECKKKEREARLERNKTRSLFG
;
A
#
# COMPACT_ATOMS: atom_id res chain seq x y z
N MET A 1 55.22 -6.90 -14.55
CA MET A 1 55.08 -8.31 -14.97
C MET A 1 55.09 -9.18 -13.71
N ALA A 2 54.36 -10.31 -13.75
CA ALA A 2 54.15 -11.35 -12.72
C ALA A 2 53.06 -11.07 -11.66
N THR A 3 52.17 -11.97 -11.24
CA THR A 3 51.63 -13.29 -11.70
C THR A 3 50.41 -13.61 -10.82
N ALA A 4 49.50 -14.49 -11.30
CA ALA A 4 48.37 -15.12 -10.58
C ALA A 4 48.78 -15.83 -9.28
N GLN A 5 47.94 -16.36 -8.36
CA GLN A 5 46.76 -17.24 -8.52
C GLN A 5 46.09 -17.45 -7.13
N ALA A 6 44.84 -17.91 -7.17
CA ALA A 6 43.87 -18.26 -6.13
C ALA A 6 44.21 -19.38 -5.13
N ALA A 7 43.42 -19.43 -4.03
CA ALA A 7 42.90 -20.64 -3.36
C ALA A 7 41.79 -20.21 -2.35
N SER A 8 40.51 -20.57 -2.54
CA SER A 8 39.83 -21.78 -2.02
C SER A 8 39.46 -21.67 -0.53
N ASP A 9 38.16 -21.54 -0.19
CA ASP A 9 37.44 -22.44 0.75
C ASP A 9 35.93 -22.13 0.90
N SER A 10 35.11 -23.16 0.64
CA SER A 10 33.78 -23.53 1.18
C SER A 10 32.52 -22.62 1.15
N PRO A 11 31.36 -23.16 0.70
CA PRO A 11 30.07 -22.47 0.70
C PRO A 11 29.35 -22.66 2.04
N THR A 12 29.54 -21.73 2.98
CA THR A 12 28.58 -21.64 4.10
C THR A 12 27.25 -21.15 3.56
N HIS A 13 26.27 -22.06 3.53
CA HIS A 13 24.84 -21.78 3.40
C HIS A 13 24.43 -20.73 4.46
N ARG A 14 24.55 -19.44 4.13
CA ARG A 14 23.93 -18.40 4.93
C ARG A 14 22.53 -18.24 4.40
N ALA A 15 21.61 -18.88 5.12
CA ALA A 15 20.18 -18.80 4.98
C ALA A 15 19.76 -17.45 4.39
N SER A 16 19.12 -17.50 3.23
CA SER A 16 18.31 -16.41 2.72
C SER A 16 17.30 -16.09 3.82
N SER A 17 17.61 -15.12 4.67
CA SER A 17 16.57 -14.36 5.35
C SER A 17 15.58 -14.00 4.25
N PRO A 18 14.29 -14.38 4.34
CA PRO A 18 13.32 -13.88 3.39
C PRO A 18 13.45 -12.37 3.48
N GLY A 19 13.99 -11.77 2.42
CA GLY A 19 14.03 -10.35 2.28
C GLY A 19 12.59 -9.91 2.36
N THR A 20 12.18 -9.41 3.52
CA THR A 20 10.99 -8.60 3.63
C THR A 20 11.30 -7.41 2.75
N ALA A 21 10.94 -7.53 1.47
CA ALA A 21 10.97 -6.45 0.52
C ALA A 21 10.01 -5.41 1.08
N ASN A 22 10.53 -4.53 1.93
CA ASN A 22 9.81 -3.33 2.29
C ASN A 22 9.50 -2.64 0.96
N PRO A 23 8.22 -2.43 0.62
CA PRO A 23 7.89 -1.72 -0.60
C PRO A 23 8.60 -0.36 -0.57
N PRO A 24 9.08 0.16 -1.73
CA PRO A 24 9.93 1.35 -1.78
C PRO A 24 9.36 2.59 -1.09
N TYR A 25 8.09 2.58 -0.70
CA TYR A 25 7.51 3.52 0.23
C TYR A 25 6.23 2.92 0.85
N PRO A 26 6.11 2.76 2.19
CA PRO A 26 4.93 2.16 2.85
C PRO A 26 3.68 3.06 2.82
N SER A 27 3.64 4.08 1.96
CA SER A 27 2.53 5.03 1.92
C SER A 27 1.41 4.64 0.96
N ALA A 28 1.71 3.83 -0.06
CA ALA A 28 0.75 3.32 -1.03
C ALA A 28 0.02 2.12 -0.44
N ALA A 29 -0.85 2.38 0.55
CA ALA A 29 -1.81 1.39 1.00
C ALA A 29 -2.67 0.97 -0.20
N ARG A 30 -2.75 -0.33 -0.49
CA ARG A 30 -3.58 -0.81 -1.59
C ARG A 30 -5.03 -0.47 -1.27
N ILE A 31 -5.86 -0.31 -2.29
CA ILE A 31 -7.30 -0.03 -2.08
C ILE A 31 -7.95 -1.16 -1.26
N ALA A 32 -7.46 -2.40 -1.39
CA ALA A 32 -7.88 -3.55 -0.59
C ALA A 32 -7.54 -3.45 0.91
N ASP A 33 -6.50 -2.69 1.27
CA ASP A 33 -6.07 -2.50 2.67
C ASP A 33 -6.77 -1.29 3.32
N SER A 34 -7.54 -0.55 2.54
CA SER A 34 -8.28 0.63 2.99
C SER A 34 -9.57 0.23 3.67
N SER A 35 -9.93 0.94 4.75
CA SER A 35 -11.26 0.78 5.36
C SER A 35 -12.40 1.19 4.43
N CYS A 36 -12.07 1.88 3.32
CA CYS A 36 -12.99 2.32 2.28
C CYS A 36 -13.21 1.28 1.16
N PHE A 37 -12.59 0.11 1.27
CA PHE A 37 -12.76 -0.99 0.32
C PHE A 37 -14.24 -1.42 0.13
N PRO A 38 -15.08 -1.48 1.18
CA PRO A 38 -16.50 -1.81 1.00
C PRO A 38 -17.23 -0.83 0.09
N GLN A 39 -17.01 0.47 0.25
CA GLN A 39 -17.61 1.52 -0.60
C GLN A 39 -17.05 1.47 -2.02
N TYR A 40 -15.75 1.20 -2.16
CA TYR A 40 -15.13 1.01 -3.47
C TYR A 40 -15.76 -0.16 -4.22
N THR A 41 -15.89 -1.33 -3.59
CA THR A 41 -16.53 -2.49 -4.21
C THR A 41 -18.02 -2.26 -4.51
N ALA A 42 -18.74 -1.54 -3.65
CA ALA A 42 -20.13 -1.16 -3.92
C ALA A 42 -20.26 -0.23 -5.14
N SER A 43 -19.34 0.73 -5.29
CA SER A 43 -19.30 1.63 -6.46
C SER A 43 -19.05 0.88 -7.76
N LEU A 44 -18.18 -0.14 -7.73
CA LEU A 44 -17.91 -1.00 -8.89
C LEU A 44 -19.10 -1.87 -9.26
N LYS A 45 -19.73 -2.53 -8.27
CA LYS A 45 -20.94 -3.34 -8.48
C LYS A 45 -22.09 -2.51 -9.07
N CYS A 46 -22.20 -1.25 -8.66
CA CYS A 46 -23.20 -0.35 -9.21
C CYS A 46 -22.94 -0.07 -10.70
N LEU A 47 -21.69 0.17 -11.10
CA LEU A 47 -21.32 0.34 -12.51
C LEU A 47 -21.53 -0.93 -13.34
N GLU A 48 -21.35 -2.11 -12.76
CA GLU A 48 -21.63 -3.39 -13.43
C GLU A 48 -23.12 -3.58 -13.70
N THR A 49 -23.97 -3.07 -12.80
CA THR A 49 -25.43 -3.25 -12.86
C THR A 49 -26.13 -2.13 -13.64
N HIS A 50 -25.56 -0.93 -13.64
CA HIS A 50 -26.15 0.27 -14.25
C HIS A 50 -25.17 0.93 -15.22
N GLN A 51 -25.55 1.07 -16.49
CA GLN A 51 -24.78 1.89 -17.44
C GLN A 51 -24.76 3.38 -17.06
N ASP A 52 -25.81 3.86 -16.41
CA ASP A 52 -25.93 5.26 -16.00
C ASP A 52 -25.10 5.54 -14.74
N LYS A 53 -23.95 6.19 -14.92
CA LYS A 53 -23.06 6.57 -13.81
C LYS A 53 -23.74 7.46 -12.76
N SER A 54 -24.74 8.25 -13.16
CA SER A 54 -25.51 9.12 -12.27
C SER A 54 -26.26 8.35 -11.19
N LYS A 55 -26.70 7.12 -11.47
CA LYS A 55 -27.36 6.24 -10.49
C LYS A 55 -26.40 5.73 -9.41
N CYS A 56 -25.11 5.73 -9.72
CA CYS A 56 -24.04 5.27 -8.83
C CYS A 56 -23.30 6.41 -8.12
N GLN A 57 -23.71 7.66 -8.35
CA GLN A 57 -23.03 8.85 -7.86
C GLN A 57 -22.84 8.82 -6.34
N GLN A 58 -23.88 8.40 -5.60
CA GLN A 58 -23.84 8.28 -4.15
C GLN A 58 -22.72 7.34 -3.66
N GLN A 59 -22.56 6.17 -4.29
CA GLN A 59 -21.52 5.20 -3.91
C GLN A 59 -20.10 5.75 -4.11
N PHE A 60 -19.91 6.55 -5.17
CA PHE A 60 -18.64 7.21 -5.41
C PHE A 60 -18.38 8.36 -4.45
N ASP A 61 -19.41 9.11 -4.08
CA ASP A 61 -19.27 10.23 -3.15
C ASP A 61 -19.01 9.72 -1.73
N ASP A 62 -19.66 8.64 -1.31
CA ASP A 62 -19.39 7.94 -0.05
C ASP A 62 -17.96 7.39 0.00
N TYR A 63 -17.48 6.80 -1.11
CA TYR A 63 -16.10 6.34 -1.22
C TYR A 63 -15.09 7.50 -1.10
N LYS A 64 -15.33 8.62 -1.79
CA LYS A 64 -14.47 9.81 -1.69
C LYS A 64 -14.44 10.39 -0.28
N GLU A 65 -15.60 10.48 0.37
CA GLU A 65 -15.69 10.94 1.75
C GLU A 65 -14.89 10.02 2.68
N CYS A 66 -15.02 8.70 2.52
CA CYS A 66 -14.24 7.74 3.28
C CYS A 66 -12.73 7.93 3.06
N LYS A 67 -12.27 8.07 1.81
CA LYS A 67 -10.85 8.30 1.50
C LYS A 67 -10.33 9.61 2.08
N LYS A 68 -11.18 10.64 2.14
CA LYS A 68 -10.85 11.92 2.79
C LYS A 68 -10.65 11.73 4.29
N LYS A 69 -11.57 11.04 4.97
CA LYS A 69 -11.45 10.72 6.42
C LYS A 69 -10.21 9.89 6.74
N GLU A 70 -9.89 8.88 5.92
CA GLU A 70 -8.65 8.10 6.09
C GLU A 70 -7.39 8.97 6.00
N ARG A 71 -7.37 9.92 5.05
CA ARG A 71 -6.25 10.86 4.90
C ARG A 71 -6.15 11.78 6.12
N GLU A 72 -7.27 12.29 6.61
CA GLU A 72 -7.31 13.15 7.81
C GLU A 72 -6.82 12.40 9.06
N ALA A 73 -7.28 11.16 9.28
CA ALA A 73 -6.82 10.31 10.39
C ALA A 73 -5.32 9.98 10.30
N ARG A 74 -4.77 9.82 9.09
CA ARG A 74 -3.32 9.68 8.88
C ARG A 74 -2.57 10.96 9.22
N LEU A 75 -3.11 12.11 8.82
CA LEU A 75 -2.49 13.41 9.07
C LEU A 75 -2.48 13.75 10.57
N GLU A 76 -3.57 13.47 11.29
CA GLU A 76 -3.65 13.65 12.74
C GLU A 76 -2.63 12.76 13.49
N ARG A 77 -2.52 11.48 13.11
CA ARG A 77 -1.50 10.57 13.67
C ARG A 77 -0.07 11.01 13.36
N ASN A 78 0.17 11.61 12.20
CA ASN A 78 1.49 12.16 11.88
C ASN A 78 1.78 13.42 12.70
N LYS A 79 0.79 14.32 12.84
CA LYS A 79 0.90 15.53 13.67
C LYS A 79 1.22 15.20 15.12
N THR A 80 0.52 14.23 15.70
CA THR A 80 0.74 13.78 17.09
C THR A 80 2.09 13.09 17.28
N ARG A 81 2.56 12.31 16.29
CA ARG A 81 3.92 11.73 16.31
C ARG A 81 5.04 12.76 16.19
N SER A 82 4.85 13.83 15.41
CA SER A 82 5.89 14.85 15.22
C SER A 82 6.02 15.83 16.40
N LEU A 83 5.07 15.83 17.34
CA LEU A 83 5.09 16.74 18.51
C LEU A 83 5.80 16.15 19.75
N PHE A 84 6.20 14.87 19.71
CA PHE A 84 6.89 14.18 20.82
C PHE A 84 8.11 13.35 20.35
N GLY A 85 8.66 13.66 19.17
CA GLY A 85 9.86 13.03 18.60
C GLY A 85 11.09 13.92 18.71
#